data_AF-A0A957X941-F1
#
_entry.id   AF-A0A957X941-F1
#
_cell.length_a   1.000
_cell.length_b   1.000
_cell.length_c   1.000
_cell.angle_alpha   90.00
_cell.angle_beta   90.00
_cell.angle_gamma   90.00
#
_symmetry.space_group_name_H-M   'P 1'
#
loop_
_entity.id
_entity.type
_entity.pdbx_description
1 polymer ?
#
loop_
_entity_poly.entity_id
_entity_poly.type
_entity_poly.pdbx_seq_one_letter_code
_entity_poly.pdbx_strand_id
1 'polypeptide(L)'
;MDRIEAVKQYKREGDFVSAVQLLYQMIEETEAESRQFESNVESWPYWQLAILHRKLKETESEVAILERFARQKQSGSKQSHKLMERLVKAYERAGQIEYREIDGVRTPFHSGQPIEQLDLFTSFGLVVDTETTGRTQQDELIEIALILFKFSKISGKILEIVDEYSGFRYPGCKIHPQAKRKHGLTPQHLKGQTLDDERVMGLFDQADSVLAHNAGFDRRYITQLYPSLYWKNWYCSMNGVPWQNLGFESKGQDALLEAHNIDVGRSHRAINDAKGLLQLVALENKDLGGTYFQAITLNSPLAWNESPSKLNRERSSRIPIKIEIKKSTPSRDGRKQVKKSTSQGWLVPGLFILACSLCSLVVYLGR
;
A
#
# COMPACT_ATOMS: atom_id res chain seq x y z
N MET A 1 33.54 2.00 6.25
CA MET A 1 33.32 2.44 4.86
C MET A 1 31.83 2.40 4.61
N ASP A 2 31.24 3.43 4.02
CA ASP A 2 29.84 3.38 3.57
C ASP A 2 29.67 2.15 2.64
N ARG A 3 28.69 1.28 2.91
CA ARG A 3 28.47 0.04 2.14
C ARG A 3 28.18 0.35 0.67
N ILE A 4 27.51 1.46 0.39
CA ILE A 4 27.29 1.95 -0.98
C ILE A 4 28.64 2.23 -1.65
N GLU A 5 29.56 2.89 -0.96
CA GLU A 5 30.88 3.19 -1.50
C GLU A 5 31.75 1.93 -1.64
N ALA A 6 31.63 0.96 -0.73
CA ALA A 6 32.29 -0.34 -0.86
C ALA A 6 31.83 -1.09 -2.12
N VAL A 7 30.51 -1.18 -2.38
CA VAL A 7 29.98 -1.77 -3.63
C VAL A 7 30.54 -1.04 -4.86
N LYS A 8 30.56 0.30 -4.85
CA LYS A 8 31.12 1.08 -5.97
C LYS A 8 32.61 0.78 -6.17
N GLN A 9 33.38 0.65 -5.09
CA GLN A 9 34.80 0.32 -5.14
C GLN A 9 35.02 -1.06 -5.76
N TYR A 10 34.36 -2.11 -5.26
CA TYR A 10 34.46 -3.46 -5.83
C TYR A 10 34.13 -3.48 -7.33
N LYS A 11 33.10 -2.73 -7.75
CA LYS A 11 32.75 -2.61 -9.17
C LYS A 11 33.81 -1.91 -10.01
N ARG A 12 34.53 -0.91 -9.46
CA ARG A 12 35.65 -0.23 -10.14
C ARG A 12 36.86 -1.16 -10.29
N GLU A 13 37.11 -1.98 -9.28
CA GLU A 13 38.21 -2.95 -9.24
C GLU A 13 37.92 -4.23 -10.05
N GLY A 14 36.67 -4.43 -10.47
CA GLY A 14 36.26 -5.63 -11.21
C GLY A 14 35.97 -6.84 -10.31
N ASP A 15 35.99 -6.66 -8.99
CA ASP A 15 35.61 -7.68 -8.02
C ASP A 15 34.08 -7.80 -7.93
N PHE A 16 33.47 -8.40 -8.94
CA PHE A 16 32.02 -8.58 -8.98
C PHE A 16 31.53 -9.59 -7.95
N VAL A 17 32.38 -10.52 -7.48
CA VAL A 17 32.00 -11.52 -6.48
C VAL A 17 31.72 -10.83 -5.15
N SER A 18 32.66 -10.01 -4.66
CA SER A 18 32.47 -9.26 -3.41
C SER A 18 31.33 -8.24 -3.53
N ALA A 19 31.17 -7.59 -4.69
CA ALA A 19 30.07 -6.68 -4.94
C ALA A 19 28.70 -7.38 -4.85
N VAL A 20 28.56 -8.57 -5.47
CA VAL A 20 27.33 -9.37 -5.42
C VAL A 20 27.02 -9.82 -4.00
N GLN A 21 28.01 -10.35 -3.28
CA GLN A 21 27.83 -10.80 -1.89
C GLN A 21 27.36 -9.66 -0.98
N LEU A 22 27.99 -8.49 -1.07
CA LEU A 22 27.62 -7.33 -0.26
C LEU A 22 26.20 -6.82 -0.60
N LEU A 23 25.82 -6.83 -1.88
CA LEU A 23 24.48 -6.44 -2.31
C LEU A 23 23.40 -7.40 -1.79
N TYR A 24 23.65 -8.72 -1.78
CA TYR A 24 22.72 -9.68 -1.18
C TYR A 24 22.53 -9.43 0.32
N GLN A 25 23.61 -9.15 1.06
CA GLN A 25 23.50 -8.80 2.49
C GLN A 25 22.67 -7.52 2.69
N MET A 26 22.89 -6.48 1.88
CA MET A 26 22.09 -5.25 1.93
C MET A 26 20.60 -5.52 1.66
N ILE A 27 20.28 -6.45 0.75
CA ILE A 27 18.91 -6.86 0.43
C ILE A 27 18.27 -7.59 1.61
N GLU A 28 18.97 -8.55 2.22
CA GLU A 28 18.46 -9.28 3.38
C GLU A 28 18.14 -8.35 4.55
N GLU A 29 19.00 -7.35 4.79
CA GLU A 29 18.80 -6.36 5.84
C GLU A 29 17.61 -5.43 5.54
N THR A 30 17.50 -4.86 4.34
CA THR A 30 16.37 -3.97 4.02
C THR A 30 15.03 -4.72 4.02
N GLU A 31 15.01 -5.99 3.62
CA GLU A 31 13.82 -6.84 3.73
C GLU A 31 13.48 -7.15 5.20
N ALA A 32 14.49 -7.38 6.06
CA ALA A 32 14.26 -7.60 7.49
C ALA A 32 13.66 -6.36 8.16
N GLU A 33 14.18 -5.18 7.87
CA GLU A 33 13.64 -3.90 8.34
C GLU A 33 12.22 -3.68 7.83
N SER A 34 11.96 -3.93 6.54
CA SER A 34 10.63 -3.84 5.93
C SER A 34 9.62 -4.74 6.64
N ARG A 35 9.97 -5.99 6.93
CA ARG A 35 9.11 -6.91 7.70
C ARG A 35 8.88 -6.45 9.15
N GLN A 36 9.90 -5.88 9.79
CA GLN A 36 9.82 -5.46 11.19
C GLN A 36 8.99 -4.18 11.37
N PHE A 37 9.11 -3.24 10.43
CA PHE A 37 8.55 -1.90 10.57
C PHE A 37 7.44 -1.58 9.56
N GLU A 38 7.04 -2.57 8.74
CA GLU A 38 6.12 -2.43 7.61
C GLU A 38 6.52 -1.27 6.67
N SER A 39 7.82 -1.01 6.56
CA SER A 39 8.38 0.01 5.69
C SER A 39 8.61 -0.50 4.27
N ASN A 40 8.88 0.41 3.34
CA ASN A 40 9.26 0.03 1.99
C ASN A 40 10.70 -0.46 1.95
N VAL A 41 11.00 -1.44 1.09
CA VAL A 41 12.39 -1.85 0.85
C VAL A 41 13.16 -0.79 0.05
N GLU A 42 14.45 -0.70 0.31
CA GLU A 42 15.37 0.13 -0.46
C GLU A 42 15.61 -0.47 -1.85
N SER A 43 15.31 0.31 -2.90
CA SER A 43 15.40 -0.17 -4.29
C SER A 43 16.83 -0.20 -4.86
N TRP A 44 17.77 0.54 -4.25
CA TRP A 44 19.14 0.67 -4.76
C TRP A 44 19.92 -0.65 -4.86
N PRO A 45 19.98 -1.51 -3.82
CA PRO A 45 20.78 -2.73 -3.90
C PRO A 45 20.22 -3.72 -4.94
N TYR A 46 18.90 -3.86 -5.06
CA TYR A 46 18.26 -4.65 -6.13
C TYR A 46 18.66 -4.17 -7.53
N TRP A 47 18.64 -2.85 -7.75
CA TRP A 47 19.04 -2.26 -9.02
C TRP A 47 20.49 -2.53 -9.38
N GLN A 48 21.40 -2.39 -8.42
CA GLN A 48 22.81 -2.70 -8.67
C GLN A 48 23.04 -4.17 -8.96
N LEU A 49 22.36 -5.06 -8.21
CA LEU A 49 22.50 -6.50 -8.37
C LEU A 49 21.93 -6.99 -9.71
N ALA A 50 20.78 -6.48 -10.14
CA ALA A 50 20.23 -6.75 -11.46
C ALA A 50 21.16 -6.28 -12.60
N ILE A 51 21.85 -5.14 -12.45
CA ILE A 51 22.87 -4.68 -13.41
C ILE A 51 24.06 -5.63 -13.45
N LEU A 52 24.52 -6.13 -12.28
CA LEU A 52 25.65 -7.06 -12.22
C LEU A 52 25.32 -8.41 -12.85
N HIS A 53 24.19 -9.03 -12.50
CA HIS A 53 23.75 -10.28 -13.13
C HIS A 53 23.62 -10.12 -14.65
N ARG A 54 23.13 -8.98 -15.14
CA ARG A 54 23.10 -8.68 -16.57
C ARG A 54 24.49 -8.63 -17.21
N LYS A 55 25.46 -8.00 -16.54
CA LYS A 55 26.85 -7.90 -17.02
C LYS A 55 27.54 -9.27 -17.04
N LEU A 56 27.23 -10.12 -16.07
CA LEU A 56 27.73 -11.49 -15.94
C LEU A 56 27.00 -12.48 -16.86
N LYS A 57 25.97 -12.04 -17.61
CA LYS A 57 25.11 -12.87 -18.48
C LYS A 57 24.34 -13.95 -17.71
N GLU A 58 24.04 -13.70 -16.44
CA GLU A 58 23.27 -14.56 -15.57
C GLU A 58 21.78 -14.16 -15.64
N THR A 59 21.12 -14.49 -16.75
CA THR A 59 19.74 -14.04 -17.01
C THR A 59 18.75 -14.53 -15.95
N GLU A 60 18.86 -15.80 -15.52
CA GLU A 60 17.97 -16.36 -14.48
C GLU A 60 18.17 -15.66 -13.13
N SER A 61 19.40 -15.34 -12.75
CA SER A 61 19.69 -14.60 -11.52
C SER A 61 19.17 -13.16 -11.58
N GLU A 62 19.23 -12.51 -12.76
CA GLU A 62 18.62 -11.20 -12.98
C GLU A 62 17.10 -11.25 -12.81
N VAL A 63 16.42 -12.25 -13.38
CA VAL A 63 14.97 -12.44 -13.21
C VAL A 63 14.64 -12.68 -11.73
N ALA A 64 15.33 -13.63 -11.09
CA ALA A 64 15.06 -14.01 -9.70
C ALA A 64 15.16 -12.83 -8.72
N ILE A 65 16.16 -11.96 -8.88
CA ILE A 65 16.30 -10.80 -7.99
C ILE A 65 15.24 -9.72 -8.24
N LEU A 66 14.82 -9.56 -9.48
CA LEU A 66 13.77 -8.61 -9.86
C LEU A 66 12.39 -9.10 -9.41
N GLU A 67 12.11 -10.40 -9.51
CA GLU A 67 10.91 -11.00 -8.90
C GLU A 67 10.92 -10.86 -7.38
N ARG A 68 12.08 -11.10 -6.74
CA ARG A 68 12.24 -10.93 -5.29
C ARG A 68 11.87 -9.51 -4.86
N PHE A 69 12.31 -8.49 -5.60
CA PHE A 69 11.91 -7.10 -5.40
C PHE A 69 10.40 -6.87 -5.64
N ALA A 70 9.86 -7.42 -6.73
CA ALA A 70 8.46 -7.28 -7.12
C ALA A 70 7.49 -7.76 -6.02
N ARG A 71 7.90 -8.75 -5.20
CA ARG A 71 7.13 -9.29 -4.07
C ARG A 71 7.22 -8.44 -2.79
N GLN A 72 8.13 -7.48 -2.71
CA GLN A 72 8.29 -6.64 -1.51
C GLN A 72 7.29 -5.48 -1.50
N LYS A 73 7.12 -4.87 -0.31
CA LYS A 73 6.47 -3.58 -0.18
C LYS A 73 7.38 -2.48 -0.73
N GLN A 74 6.93 -1.77 -1.76
CA GLN A 74 7.73 -0.82 -2.51
C GLN A 74 7.27 0.63 -2.28
N SER A 75 8.22 1.56 -2.41
CA SER A 75 7.93 3.00 -2.25
C SER A 75 7.23 3.64 -3.44
N GLY A 76 7.07 2.93 -4.56
CA GLY A 76 6.56 3.51 -5.82
C GLY A 76 7.52 4.53 -6.46
N SER A 77 8.74 4.71 -5.92
CA SER A 77 9.73 5.65 -6.45
C SER A 77 10.03 5.42 -7.94
N LYS A 78 10.59 6.44 -8.62
CA LYS A 78 11.03 6.31 -10.02
C LYS A 78 11.97 5.13 -10.25
N GLN A 79 12.81 4.79 -9.27
CA GLN A 79 13.69 3.62 -9.36
C GLN A 79 12.93 2.30 -9.18
N SER A 80 11.93 2.26 -8.29
CA SER A 80 11.04 1.09 -8.12
C SER A 80 10.29 0.79 -9.43
N HIS A 81 9.71 1.80 -10.08
CA HIS A 81 9.08 1.64 -11.40
C HIS A 81 10.05 1.10 -12.46
N LYS A 82 11.28 1.63 -12.52
CA LYS A 82 12.31 1.14 -13.44
C LYS A 82 12.73 -0.31 -13.18
N LEU A 83 12.68 -0.79 -11.94
CA LEU A 83 12.92 -2.21 -11.63
C LEU A 83 11.81 -3.09 -12.19
N MET A 84 10.54 -2.67 -12.09
CA MET A 84 9.41 -3.40 -12.66
C MET A 84 9.49 -3.46 -14.19
N GLU A 85 9.79 -2.33 -14.87
CA GLU A 85 10.05 -2.32 -16.32
C GLU A 85 11.22 -3.22 -16.70
N ARG A 86 12.25 -3.28 -15.85
CA ARG A 86 13.41 -4.13 -16.08
C ARG A 86 13.05 -5.61 -15.99
N LEU A 87 12.16 -6.00 -15.08
CA LEU A 87 11.68 -7.38 -14.94
C LEU A 87 10.99 -7.85 -16.21
N VAL A 88 10.09 -7.04 -16.78
CA VAL A 88 9.43 -7.34 -18.07
C VAL A 88 10.47 -7.62 -19.16
N LYS A 89 11.45 -6.72 -19.30
CA LYS A 89 12.52 -6.88 -20.29
C LYS A 89 13.43 -8.07 -19.97
N ALA A 90 13.57 -8.46 -18.70
CA ALA A 90 14.38 -9.62 -18.30
C ALA A 90 13.68 -10.92 -18.73
N TYR A 91 12.37 -11.04 -18.53
CA TYR A 91 11.58 -12.16 -19.06
C TYR A 91 11.68 -12.27 -20.57
N GLU A 92 11.56 -11.17 -21.32
CA GLU A 92 11.70 -11.18 -22.79
C GLU A 92 13.06 -11.75 -23.20
N ARG A 93 14.15 -11.30 -22.55
CA ARG A 93 15.52 -11.77 -22.86
C ARG A 93 15.78 -13.20 -22.42
N ALA A 94 15.08 -13.67 -21.40
CA ALA A 94 15.10 -15.07 -20.96
C ALA A 94 14.29 -15.99 -21.91
N GLY A 95 13.58 -15.42 -22.90
CA GLY A 95 12.67 -16.20 -23.75
C GLY A 95 11.42 -16.66 -23.00
N GLN A 96 11.08 -16.02 -21.88
CA GLN A 96 9.97 -16.37 -21.00
C GLN A 96 8.70 -15.54 -21.31
N ILE A 97 8.67 -14.85 -22.45
CA ILE A 97 7.51 -14.12 -22.96
C ILE A 97 7.01 -14.76 -24.24
N GLU A 98 5.72 -15.10 -24.23
CA GLU A 98 4.96 -15.48 -25.41
C GLU A 98 4.05 -14.31 -25.81
N TYR A 99 3.99 -13.94 -27.08
CA TYR A 99 3.05 -12.92 -27.53
C TYR A 99 1.82 -13.58 -28.14
N ARG A 100 0.63 -13.15 -27.72
CA ARG A 100 -0.65 -13.57 -28.28
C ARG A 100 -1.48 -12.36 -28.68
N GLU A 101 -2.32 -12.52 -29.68
CA GLU A 101 -3.26 -11.48 -30.10
C GLU A 101 -4.56 -11.63 -29.30
N ILE A 102 -4.98 -10.56 -28.63
CA ILE A 102 -6.25 -10.45 -27.92
C ILE A 102 -6.92 -9.18 -28.41
N ASP A 103 -8.13 -9.29 -28.98
CA ASP A 103 -8.89 -8.15 -29.50
C ASP A 103 -8.08 -7.24 -30.45
N GLY A 104 -7.23 -7.85 -31.30
CA GLY A 104 -6.35 -7.12 -32.24
C GLY A 104 -5.12 -6.48 -31.60
N VAL A 105 -4.88 -6.72 -30.30
CA VAL A 105 -3.73 -6.19 -29.56
C VAL A 105 -2.72 -7.31 -29.29
N ARG A 106 -1.47 -7.08 -29.69
CA ARG A 106 -0.36 -7.98 -29.39
C ARG A 106 0.02 -7.87 -27.91
N THR A 107 -0.37 -8.87 -27.12
CA THR A 107 -0.26 -8.89 -25.68
C THR A 107 0.85 -9.85 -25.22
N PRO A 108 1.78 -9.43 -24.35
CA PRO A 108 2.80 -10.30 -23.77
C PRO A 108 2.23 -11.16 -22.63
N PHE A 109 2.54 -12.46 -22.68
CA PHE A 109 2.20 -13.46 -21.68
C PHE A 109 3.46 -14.02 -21.03
N HIS A 110 3.39 -14.25 -19.73
CA HIS A 110 4.40 -14.99 -18.98
C HIS A 110 3.70 -16.09 -18.18
N SER A 111 4.22 -17.31 -18.26
CA SER A 111 3.65 -18.47 -17.55
C SER A 111 2.14 -18.66 -17.79
N GLY A 112 1.68 -18.39 -19.03
CA GLY A 112 0.30 -18.59 -19.45
C GLY A 112 -0.69 -17.46 -19.10
N GLN A 113 -0.25 -16.39 -18.42
CA GLN A 113 -1.09 -15.24 -18.08
C GLN A 113 -0.57 -13.94 -18.71
N PRO A 114 -1.44 -12.96 -19.04
CA PRO A 114 -1.00 -11.64 -19.46
C PRO A 114 -0.10 -11.00 -18.40
N ILE A 115 1.03 -10.44 -18.81
CA ILE A 115 2.04 -9.97 -17.85
C ILE A 115 1.48 -8.91 -16.89
N GLU A 116 0.61 -8.03 -17.37
CA GLU A 116 -0.01 -6.97 -16.58
C GLU A 116 -1.00 -7.49 -15.52
N GLN A 117 -1.43 -8.75 -15.62
CA GLN A 117 -2.36 -9.38 -14.68
C GLN A 117 -1.67 -10.27 -13.64
N LEU A 118 -0.36 -10.52 -13.78
CA LEU A 118 0.38 -11.28 -12.78
C LEU A 118 0.42 -10.51 -11.45
N ASP A 119 0.27 -11.22 -10.34
CA ASP A 119 0.27 -10.61 -9.00
C ASP A 119 1.52 -9.74 -8.73
N LEU A 120 2.66 -10.12 -9.31
CA LEU A 120 3.91 -9.34 -9.26
C LEU A 120 3.78 -7.92 -9.83
N PHE A 121 2.92 -7.73 -10.83
CA PHE A 121 2.72 -6.47 -11.53
C PHE A 121 1.37 -5.83 -11.21
N THR A 122 0.66 -6.32 -10.19
CA THR A 122 -0.60 -5.71 -9.78
C THR A 122 -0.55 -5.20 -8.35
N SER A 123 -1.42 -4.22 -8.05
CA SER A 123 -1.67 -3.67 -6.71
C SER A 123 -3.15 -3.32 -6.57
N PHE A 124 -3.56 -2.95 -5.37
CA PHE A 124 -4.90 -2.47 -5.10
C PHE A 124 -4.91 -0.97 -4.83
N GLY A 125 -5.84 -0.27 -5.50
CA GLY A 125 -6.17 1.13 -5.26
C GLY A 125 -7.57 1.24 -4.65
N LEU A 126 -7.82 2.33 -3.93
CA LEU A 126 -9.12 2.64 -3.34
C LEU A 126 -9.54 4.04 -3.75
N VAL A 127 -10.62 4.17 -4.52
CA VAL A 127 -11.26 5.46 -4.74
C VAL A 127 -12.13 5.79 -3.54
N VAL A 128 -12.05 7.02 -3.08
CA VAL A 128 -12.77 7.54 -1.93
C VAL A 128 -13.44 8.85 -2.29
N ASP A 129 -14.70 8.99 -1.87
CA ASP A 129 -15.41 10.27 -1.86
C ASP A 129 -16.24 10.39 -0.58
N THR A 130 -16.39 11.62 -0.07
CA THR A 130 -17.12 11.90 1.16
C THR A 130 -18.08 13.07 1.02
N GLU A 131 -19.25 12.94 1.64
CA GLU A 131 -20.11 14.09 1.93
C GLU A 131 -20.06 14.38 3.44
N THR A 132 -20.12 15.68 3.77
CA THR A 132 -19.91 16.17 5.13
C THR A 132 -20.96 17.22 5.48
N THR A 133 -21.07 17.57 6.76
CA THR A 133 -21.96 18.64 7.19
C THR A 133 -21.53 20.03 6.70
N GLY A 134 -20.30 20.21 6.20
CA GLY A 134 -19.75 21.51 5.82
C GLY A 134 -18.31 21.43 5.30
N ARG A 135 -17.44 22.37 5.72
CA ARG A 135 -16.04 22.47 5.24
C ARG A 135 -15.05 22.89 6.33
N THR A 136 -15.53 23.10 7.55
CA THR A 136 -14.77 23.52 8.72
C THR A 136 -14.26 22.31 9.50
N GLN A 137 -13.40 22.54 10.51
CA GLN A 137 -12.87 21.46 11.34
C GLN A 137 -13.92 20.83 12.27
N GLN A 138 -15.01 21.55 12.54
CA GLN A 138 -16.11 21.13 13.40
C GLN A 138 -17.20 20.36 12.62
N ASP A 139 -17.08 20.30 11.30
CA ASP A 139 -17.99 19.54 10.45
C ASP A 139 -17.68 18.04 10.52
N GLU A 140 -18.69 17.23 10.27
CA GLU A 140 -18.62 15.78 10.39
C GLU A 140 -18.85 15.08 9.05
N LEU A 141 -18.22 13.93 8.85
CA LEU A 141 -18.52 13.01 7.75
C LEU A 141 -19.91 12.40 7.94
N ILE A 142 -20.71 12.41 6.88
CA ILE A 142 -22.10 11.92 6.86
C ILE A 142 -22.37 10.89 5.76
N GLU A 143 -21.55 10.84 4.71
CA GLU A 143 -21.57 9.80 3.69
C GLU A 143 -20.13 9.49 3.29
N ILE A 144 -19.83 8.22 3.04
CA ILE A 144 -18.57 7.78 2.44
C ILE A 144 -18.89 6.79 1.32
N ALA A 145 -18.13 6.86 0.24
CA ALA A 145 -18.09 5.84 -0.78
C ALA A 145 -16.66 5.37 -1.02
N LEU A 146 -16.50 4.07 -1.16
CA LEU A 146 -15.23 3.37 -1.30
C LEU A 146 -15.35 2.41 -2.49
N ILE A 147 -14.40 2.46 -3.43
CA ILE A 147 -14.33 1.52 -4.54
C ILE A 147 -12.92 0.94 -4.59
N LEU A 148 -12.78 -0.32 -4.19
CA LEU A 148 -11.52 -1.05 -4.24
C LEU A 148 -11.35 -1.61 -5.64
N PHE A 149 -10.19 -1.38 -6.25
CA PHE A 149 -9.89 -1.84 -7.61
C PHE A 149 -8.47 -2.40 -7.69
N LYS A 150 -8.28 -3.41 -8.55
CA LYS A 150 -6.96 -3.93 -8.91
C LYS A 150 -6.44 -3.17 -10.13
N PHE A 151 -5.16 -2.84 -10.14
CA PHE A 151 -4.53 -2.14 -11.26
C PHE A 151 -3.16 -2.71 -11.61
N SER A 152 -2.72 -2.48 -12.85
CA SER A 152 -1.38 -2.80 -13.34
C SER A 152 -0.37 -1.75 -12.88
N LYS A 153 0.66 -2.15 -12.13
CA LYS A 153 1.80 -1.33 -11.72
C LYS A 153 2.66 -0.87 -12.90
N ILE A 154 2.53 -1.52 -14.07
CA ILE A 154 3.29 -1.15 -15.27
C ILE A 154 2.59 0.00 -15.99
N SER A 155 1.31 -0.18 -16.31
CA SER A 155 0.56 0.70 -17.21
C SER A 155 -0.38 1.67 -16.48
N GLY A 156 -0.64 1.44 -15.19
CA GLY A 156 -1.69 2.14 -14.44
C GLY A 156 -3.11 1.82 -14.93
N LYS A 157 -3.29 0.78 -15.75
CA LYS A 157 -4.62 0.31 -16.17
C LYS A 157 -5.37 -0.30 -15.00
N ILE A 158 -6.62 0.10 -14.84
CA ILE A 158 -7.57 -0.55 -13.91
C ILE A 158 -8.01 -1.87 -14.55
N LEU A 159 -7.80 -2.97 -13.83
CA LEU A 159 -8.03 -4.33 -14.32
C LEU A 159 -9.40 -4.86 -13.90
N GLU A 160 -9.78 -4.60 -12.64
CA GLU A 160 -11.04 -5.06 -12.07
C GLU A 160 -11.47 -4.16 -10.90
N ILE A 161 -12.78 -4.03 -10.73
CA ILE A 161 -13.38 -3.55 -9.48
C ILE A 161 -13.55 -4.77 -8.58
N VAL A 162 -13.01 -4.69 -7.36
CA VAL A 162 -12.91 -5.82 -6.43
C VAL A 162 -14.05 -5.78 -5.42
N ASP A 163 -14.34 -4.60 -4.86
CA ASP A 163 -15.42 -4.40 -3.88
C ASP A 163 -15.88 -2.94 -3.87
N GLU A 164 -17.11 -2.70 -3.46
CA GLU A 164 -17.71 -1.37 -3.31
C GLU A 164 -18.41 -1.25 -1.95
N TYR A 165 -18.24 -0.12 -1.29
CA TYR A 165 -18.99 0.22 -0.08
C TYR A 165 -19.48 1.65 -0.14
N SER A 166 -20.74 1.87 0.23
CA SER A 166 -21.27 3.19 0.50
C SER A 166 -22.15 3.14 1.75
N GLY A 167 -21.96 4.12 2.63
CA GLY A 167 -22.64 4.15 3.91
C GLY A 167 -22.89 5.56 4.41
N PHE A 168 -23.86 5.68 5.30
CA PHE A 168 -24.24 6.93 5.93
C PHE A 168 -23.89 6.94 7.41
N ARG A 169 -23.68 8.14 7.95
CA ARG A 169 -23.49 8.37 9.38
C ARG A 169 -24.36 9.53 9.83
N TYR A 170 -25.05 9.35 10.95
CA TYR A 170 -25.74 10.47 11.61
C TYR A 170 -24.73 11.45 12.24
N PRO A 171 -24.76 12.75 11.90
CA PRO A 171 -23.88 13.73 12.50
C PRO A 171 -24.39 14.23 13.87
N GLY A 172 -23.46 14.63 14.74
CA GLY A 172 -23.76 15.32 16.00
C GLY A 172 -24.05 16.82 15.82
N CYS A 173 -23.77 17.38 14.63
CA CYS A 173 -23.89 18.80 14.33
C CYS A 173 -24.89 19.10 13.20
N LYS A 174 -25.18 20.39 12.98
CA LYS A 174 -26.11 20.83 11.91
C LYS A 174 -25.43 20.75 10.55
N ILE A 175 -26.14 20.21 9.56
CA ILE A 175 -25.73 20.28 8.15
C ILE A 175 -25.85 21.72 7.66
N HIS A 176 -24.74 22.29 7.22
CA HIS A 176 -24.68 23.63 6.66
C HIS A 176 -25.54 23.73 5.38
N PRO A 177 -26.31 24.81 5.16
CA PRO A 177 -27.19 24.93 3.99
C PRO A 177 -26.48 24.75 2.64
N GLN A 178 -25.22 25.16 2.50
CA GLN A 178 -24.45 24.95 1.28
C GLN A 178 -24.13 23.48 1.03
N ALA A 179 -23.76 22.71 2.08
CA ALA A 179 -23.51 21.27 1.96
C ALA A 179 -24.82 20.56 1.56
N LYS A 180 -25.91 20.85 2.29
CA LYS A 180 -27.24 20.30 1.98
C LYS A 180 -27.69 20.56 0.54
N ARG A 181 -27.38 21.74 -0.03
CA ARG A 181 -27.71 22.05 -1.43
C ARG A 181 -26.91 21.20 -2.43
N LYS A 182 -25.69 20.80 -2.08
CA LYS A 182 -24.84 19.95 -2.93
C LYS A 182 -25.36 18.51 -2.93
N HIS A 183 -25.40 17.87 -1.77
CA HIS A 183 -25.63 16.42 -1.65
C HIS A 183 -27.09 16.04 -1.35
N GLY A 184 -27.96 16.99 -0.98
CA GLY A 184 -29.38 16.75 -0.74
C GLY A 184 -29.74 15.98 0.54
N LEU A 185 -28.78 15.65 1.40
CA LEU A 185 -29.00 14.86 2.61
C LEU A 185 -29.64 15.70 3.71
N THR A 186 -30.60 15.09 4.42
CA THR A 186 -31.33 15.71 5.53
C THR A 186 -31.03 14.97 6.83
N PRO A 187 -31.18 15.62 7.99
CA PRO A 187 -31.09 14.92 9.27
C PRO A 187 -32.04 13.72 9.38
N GLN A 188 -33.22 13.79 8.72
CA GLN A 188 -34.17 12.68 8.66
C GLN A 188 -33.61 11.48 7.88
N HIS A 189 -32.94 11.69 6.74
CA HIS A 189 -32.31 10.61 5.97
C HIS A 189 -31.21 9.89 6.76
N LEU A 190 -30.49 10.65 7.60
CA LEU A 190 -29.32 10.15 8.32
C LEU A 190 -29.68 9.55 9.68
N LYS A 191 -30.90 9.76 10.19
CA LYS A 191 -31.27 9.39 11.56
C LYS A 191 -31.10 7.88 11.79
N GLY A 192 -30.25 7.53 12.76
CA GLY A 192 -29.97 6.13 13.13
C GLY A 192 -28.98 5.42 12.19
N GLN A 193 -28.43 6.11 11.19
CA GLN A 193 -27.41 5.54 10.30
C GLN A 193 -26.04 5.54 10.98
N THR A 194 -25.33 4.44 10.84
CA THR A 194 -23.95 4.25 11.27
C THR A 194 -23.15 3.62 10.14
N LEU A 195 -21.86 3.92 10.07
CA LEU A 195 -20.97 3.22 9.16
C LEU A 195 -20.68 1.81 9.68
N ASP A 196 -20.49 0.89 8.77
CA ASP A 196 -19.84 -0.39 9.04
C ASP A 196 -18.32 -0.16 9.09
N ASP A 197 -17.82 0.10 10.30
CA ASP A 197 -16.41 0.43 10.54
C ASP A 197 -15.47 -0.73 10.14
N GLU A 198 -15.91 -1.99 10.28
CA GLU A 198 -15.13 -3.16 9.88
C GLU A 198 -14.99 -3.23 8.37
N ARG A 199 -16.07 -2.99 7.61
CA ARG A 199 -16.01 -2.94 6.14
C ARG A 199 -15.17 -1.77 5.64
N VAL A 200 -15.30 -0.59 6.25
CA VAL A 200 -14.47 0.58 5.89
C VAL A 200 -12.99 0.26 6.10
N MET A 201 -12.60 -0.18 7.29
CA MET A 201 -11.19 -0.46 7.60
C MET A 201 -10.65 -1.62 6.74
N GLY A 202 -11.44 -2.67 6.51
CA GLY A 202 -11.03 -3.81 5.68
C GLY A 202 -10.74 -3.43 4.22
N LEU A 203 -11.46 -2.45 3.64
CA LEU A 203 -11.16 -1.94 2.30
C LEU A 203 -9.90 -1.08 2.28
N PHE A 204 -9.71 -0.22 3.29
CA PHE A 204 -8.49 0.56 3.42
C PHE A 204 -7.24 -0.29 3.64
N ASP A 205 -7.36 -1.38 4.40
CA ASP A 205 -6.24 -2.27 4.70
C ASP A 205 -5.72 -3.00 3.45
N GLN A 206 -6.62 -3.39 2.55
CA GLN A 206 -6.27 -4.01 1.26
C GLN A 206 -5.60 -3.02 0.29
N ALA A 207 -5.89 -1.73 0.40
CA ALA A 207 -5.42 -0.74 -0.55
C ALA A 207 -3.98 -0.25 -0.27
N ASP A 208 -3.15 -0.29 -1.30
CA ASP A 208 -1.79 0.27 -1.30
C ASP A 208 -1.79 1.78 -1.58
N SER A 209 -2.79 2.24 -2.34
CA SER A 209 -2.97 3.62 -2.80
C SER A 209 -4.41 4.06 -2.59
N VAL A 210 -4.61 5.22 -1.95
CA VAL A 210 -5.93 5.82 -1.74
C VAL A 210 -6.04 7.03 -2.65
N LEU A 211 -7.11 7.13 -3.43
CA LEU A 211 -7.34 8.17 -4.43
C LEU A 211 -8.64 8.92 -4.12
N ALA A 212 -8.58 10.25 -4.13
CA ALA A 212 -9.76 11.09 -4.09
C ALA A 212 -9.58 12.36 -4.93
N HIS A 213 -10.67 12.99 -5.33
CA HIS A 213 -10.64 14.28 -6.00
C HIS A 213 -10.62 15.40 -4.96
N ASN A 214 -9.54 16.20 -4.92
CA ASN A 214 -9.26 17.09 -3.79
C ASN A 214 -9.04 16.33 -2.46
N ALA A 215 -8.27 15.23 -2.52
CA ALA A 215 -8.05 14.26 -1.43
C ALA A 215 -7.64 14.83 -0.06
N GLY A 216 -7.09 16.04 0.03
CA GLY A 216 -6.83 16.70 1.31
C GLY A 216 -8.11 17.02 2.10
N PHE A 217 -9.26 17.10 1.43
CA PHE A 217 -10.58 17.22 2.04
C PHE A 217 -11.02 15.88 2.64
N ASP A 218 -11.11 14.82 1.84
CA ASP A 218 -11.57 13.50 2.28
C ASP A 218 -10.67 12.90 3.36
N ARG A 219 -9.33 12.96 3.16
CA ARG A 219 -8.35 12.50 4.15
C ARG A 219 -8.60 13.13 5.51
N ARG A 220 -8.94 14.42 5.56
CA ARG A 220 -9.15 15.13 6.83
C ARG A 220 -10.29 14.50 7.63
N TYR A 221 -11.46 14.35 7.02
CA TYR A 221 -12.64 13.87 7.73
C TYR A 221 -12.57 12.36 8.02
N ILE A 222 -12.01 11.58 7.09
CA ILE A 222 -11.81 10.15 7.31
C ILE A 222 -10.83 9.89 8.44
N THR A 223 -9.73 10.64 8.52
CA THR A 223 -8.74 10.45 9.60
C THR A 223 -9.20 10.98 10.95
N GLN A 224 -10.22 11.83 11.01
CA GLN A 224 -10.88 12.17 12.29
C GLN A 224 -11.64 10.97 12.87
N LEU A 225 -12.28 10.16 12.02
CA LEU A 225 -12.97 8.92 12.42
C LEU A 225 -11.99 7.74 12.59
N TYR A 226 -11.00 7.65 11.70
CA TYR A 226 -10.05 6.53 11.62
C TYR A 226 -8.60 7.05 11.59
N PRO A 227 -8.02 7.45 12.74
CA PRO A 227 -6.71 8.10 12.79
C PRO A 227 -5.54 7.27 12.22
N SER A 228 -5.65 5.94 12.23
CA SER A 228 -4.64 5.04 11.64
C SER A 228 -4.49 5.22 10.13
N LEU A 229 -5.55 5.65 9.43
CA LEU A 229 -5.55 5.87 7.98
C LEU A 229 -4.79 7.13 7.55
N TYR A 230 -4.29 7.91 8.52
CA TYR A 230 -3.42 9.04 8.22
C TYR A 230 -2.28 8.55 7.33
N TRP A 231 -1.56 7.51 7.75
CA TRP A 231 -0.32 7.01 7.12
C TRP A 231 -0.47 6.29 5.75
N LYS A 232 -1.69 6.19 5.20
CA LYS A 232 -1.92 5.57 3.88
C LYS A 232 -1.43 6.47 2.74
N ASN A 233 -1.03 5.90 1.61
CA ASN A 233 -0.59 6.70 0.47
C ASN A 233 -1.78 7.39 -0.20
N TRP A 234 -2.09 8.63 0.22
CA TRP A 234 -3.18 9.43 -0.33
C TRP A 234 -2.75 10.19 -1.58
N TYR A 235 -3.48 10.02 -2.67
CA TYR A 235 -3.26 10.66 -3.96
C TYR A 235 -4.45 11.54 -4.32
N CYS A 236 -4.16 12.66 -4.98
CA CYS A 236 -5.16 13.67 -5.32
C CYS A 236 -5.28 13.79 -6.84
N SER A 237 -6.42 13.44 -7.43
CA SER A 237 -6.59 13.57 -8.89
C SER A 237 -6.66 15.05 -9.34
N MET A 238 -7.20 15.94 -8.51
CA MET A 238 -7.30 17.38 -8.82
C MET A 238 -5.93 18.05 -9.05
N ASN A 239 -4.90 17.65 -8.31
CA ASN A 239 -3.56 18.26 -8.39
C ASN A 239 -2.47 17.28 -8.88
N GLY A 240 -2.76 15.98 -8.94
CA GLY A 240 -1.85 14.95 -9.43
C GLY A 240 -1.81 14.83 -10.95
N VAL A 241 -2.74 15.49 -11.65
CA VAL A 241 -2.74 15.63 -13.10
C VAL A 241 -2.62 17.12 -13.43
N PRO A 242 -1.77 17.52 -14.38
CA PRO A 242 -1.61 18.91 -14.79
C PRO A 242 -2.74 19.33 -15.75
N TRP A 243 -4.00 19.28 -15.29
CA TRP A 243 -5.21 19.48 -16.12
C TRP A 243 -5.15 20.71 -17.04
N GLN A 244 -4.67 21.84 -16.53
CA GLN A 244 -4.55 23.06 -17.33
C GLN A 244 -3.54 22.92 -18.48
N ASN A 245 -2.42 22.23 -18.26
CA ASN A 245 -1.42 21.97 -19.30
C ASN A 245 -1.95 21.00 -20.37
N LEU A 246 -2.95 20.19 -20.01
CA LEU A 246 -3.65 19.28 -20.92
C LEU A 246 -4.84 19.96 -21.61
N GLY A 247 -5.04 21.28 -21.41
CA GLY A 247 -6.06 22.07 -22.09
C GLY A 247 -7.41 22.17 -21.38
N PHE A 248 -7.55 21.68 -20.14
CA PHE A 248 -8.80 21.79 -19.38
C PHE A 248 -8.89 23.13 -18.63
N GLU A 249 -9.99 23.86 -18.82
CA GLU A 249 -10.23 25.16 -18.18
C GLU A 249 -10.47 25.06 -16.66
N SER A 250 -10.97 23.91 -16.21
CA SER A 250 -11.26 23.62 -14.81
C SER A 250 -10.63 22.31 -14.40
N LYS A 251 -10.21 22.24 -13.13
CA LYS A 251 -9.78 21.01 -12.47
C LYS A 251 -10.86 20.41 -11.56
N GLY A 252 -12.08 20.98 -11.56
CA GLY A 252 -13.20 20.46 -10.80
C GLY A 252 -13.78 19.22 -11.46
N GLN A 253 -14.10 18.21 -10.65
CA GLN A 253 -14.53 16.91 -11.15
C GLN A 253 -15.68 16.99 -12.16
N ASP A 254 -16.76 17.71 -11.86
CA ASP A 254 -17.92 17.83 -12.77
C ASP A 254 -17.51 18.30 -14.18
N ALA A 255 -16.69 19.35 -14.25
CA ALA A 255 -16.20 19.89 -15.51
C ALA A 255 -15.26 18.91 -16.24
N LEU A 256 -14.46 18.14 -15.49
CA LEU A 256 -13.61 17.11 -16.07
C LEU A 256 -14.42 15.92 -16.59
N LEU A 257 -15.46 15.49 -15.87
CA LEU A 257 -16.36 14.42 -16.32
C LEU A 257 -17.11 14.85 -17.59
N GLU A 258 -17.64 16.07 -17.60
CA GLU A 258 -18.30 16.67 -18.77
C GLU A 258 -17.34 16.73 -19.97
N ALA A 259 -16.11 17.23 -19.79
CA ALA A 259 -15.11 17.33 -20.86
C ALA A 259 -14.71 15.97 -21.46
N HIS A 260 -14.90 14.88 -20.70
CA HIS A 260 -14.63 13.51 -21.15
C HIS A 260 -15.89 12.73 -21.54
N ASN A 261 -17.07 13.36 -21.58
CA ASN A 261 -18.36 12.71 -21.85
C ASN A 261 -18.68 11.54 -20.90
N ILE A 262 -18.31 11.67 -19.63
CA ILE A 262 -18.61 10.67 -18.59
C ILE A 262 -19.89 11.08 -17.88
N ASP A 263 -20.94 10.27 -18.02
CA ASP A 263 -22.21 10.45 -17.30
C ASP A 263 -22.30 9.50 -16.10
N VAL A 264 -22.45 10.07 -14.90
CA VAL A 264 -22.64 9.33 -13.64
C VAL A 264 -24.01 9.59 -13.00
N GLY A 265 -24.92 10.22 -13.75
CA GLY A 265 -26.24 10.62 -13.27
C GLY A 265 -26.23 11.89 -12.43
N ARG A 266 -27.43 12.44 -12.17
CA ARG A 266 -27.61 13.81 -11.65
C ARG A 266 -27.47 13.98 -10.14
N SER A 267 -27.25 12.93 -9.36
CA SER A 267 -27.14 13.07 -7.90
C SER A 267 -25.67 13.11 -7.48
N HIS A 268 -25.23 14.24 -6.89
CA HIS A 268 -23.97 14.38 -6.14
C HIS A 268 -24.01 13.51 -4.88
N ARG A 269 -23.90 12.21 -5.12
CA ARG A 269 -23.83 11.17 -4.09
C ARG A 269 -22.43 10.64 -4.13
N ALA A 270 -21.88 10.35 -2.96
CA ALA A 270 -20.47 9.97 -2.85
C ALA A 270 -20.13 8.79 -3.78
N ILE A 271 -21.04 7.82 -3.94
CA ILE A 271 -20.80 6.67 -4.81
C ILE A 271 -20.75 7.03 -6.30
N ASN A 272 -21.54 8.01 -6.76
CA ASN A 272 -21.52 8.44 -8.16
C ASN A 272 -20.25 9.25 -8.45
N ASP A 273 -19.86 10.12 -7.51
CA ASP A 273 -18.63 10.89 -7.61
C ASP A 273 -17.41 9.96 -7.57
N ALA A 274 -17.39 8.94 -6.71
CA ALA A 274 -16.34 7.92 -6.70
C ALA A 274 -16.29 7.11 -8.03
N LYS A 275 -17.45 6.71 -8.58
CA LYS A 275 -17.52 6.01 -9.88
C LYS A 275 -17.04 6.88 -11.03
N GLY A 276 -17.44 8.15 -11.04
CA GLY A 276 -17.01 9.11 -12.05
C GLY A 276 -15.52 9.34 -11.99
N LEU A 277 -14.97 9.48 -10.79
CA LEU A 277 -13.54 9.61 -10.61
C LEU A 277 -12.79 8.36 -11.10
N LEU A 278 -13.27 7.15 -10.79
CA LEU A 278 -12.65 5.91 -11.26
C LEU A 278 -12.64 5.83 -12.79
N GLN A 279 -13.79 6.12 -13.43
CA GLN A 279 -13.90 6.14 -14.89
C GLN A 279 -12.97 7.19 -15.50
N LEU A 280 -12.92 8.40 -14.92
CA LEU A 280 -12.04 9.46 -15.38
C LEU A 280 -10.59 9.02 -15.33
N VAL A 281 -10.11 8.50 -14.18
CA VAL A 281 -8.69 8.16 -14.05
C VAL A 281 -8.27 6.93 -14.83
N ALA A 282 -9.22 6.08 -15.24
CA ALA A 282 -8.99 4.95 -16.13
C ALA A 282 -8.64 5.38 -17.57
N LEU A 283 -9.01 6.60 -17.99
CA LEU A 283 -8.77 7.07 -19.34
C LEU A 283 -7.28 7.29 -19.61
N GLU A 284 -6.87 6.95 -20.83
CA GLU A 284 -5.55 7.24 -21.37
C GLU A 284 -5.50 8.66 -21.94
N ASN A 285 -4.37 9.34 -21.72
CA ASN A 285 -4.06 10.63 -22.33
C ASN A 285 -2.74 10.53 -23.09
N LYS A 286 -2.77 10.93 -24.37
CA LYS A 286 -1.63 10.82 -25.28
C LYS A 286 -0.43 11.66 -24.85
N ASP A 287 -0.66 12.85 -24.31
CA ASP A 287 0.40 13.77 -23.89
C ASP A 287 1.09 13.28 -22.60
N LEU A 288 0.37 12.51 -21.78
CA LEU A 288 0.92 11.83 -20.61
C LEU A 288 1.60 10.49 -20.95
N GLY A 289 1.25 9.88 -22.09
CA GLY A 289 1.77 8.57 -22.50
C GLY A 289 1.22 7.40 -21.68
N GLY A 290 0.06 7.56 -21.05
CA GLY A 290 -0.55 6.55 -20.16
C GLY A 290 -1.88 7.00 -19.56
N THR A 291 -2.38 6.27 -18.57
CA THR A 291 -3.62 6.65 -17.86
C THR A 291 -3.43 7.87 -16.96
N TYR A 292 -4.49 8.62 -16.71
CA TYR A 292 -4.45 9.66 -15.68
C TYR A 292 -4.10 9.08 -14.32
N PHE A 293 -4.57 7.86 -14.01
CA PHE A 293 -4.20 7.15 -12.79
C PHE A 293 -2.69 6.94 -12.68
N GLN A 294 -2.04 6.48 -13.75
CA GLN A 294 -0.59 6.29 -13.79
C GLN A 294 0.15 7.61 -13.51
N ALA A 295 -0.27 8.70 -14.15
CA ALA A 295 0.32 10.01 -13.92
C ALA A 295 0.19 10.47 -12.46
N ILE A 296 -0.94 10.17 -11.82
CA ILE A 296 -1.17 10.46 -10.39
C ILE A 296 -0.22 9.64 -9.51
N THR A 297 -0.11 8.33 -9.73
CA THR A 297 0.69 7.42 -8.88
C THR A 297 2.19 7.56 -9.08
N LEU A 298 2.63 8.10 -10.22
CA LEU A 298 4.03 8.45 -10.46
C LEU A 298 4.49 9.70 -9.68
N ASN A 299 3.56 10.52 -9.22
CA ASN A 299 3.83 11.62 -8.30
C ASN A 299 3.93 11.13 -6.85
N SER A 300 4.51 11.94 -5.96
CA SER A 300 4.52 11.63 -4.53
C SER A 300 3.10 11.71 -3.94
N PRO A 301 2.73 10.82 -3.00
CA PRO A 301 1.49 10.97 -2.24
C PRO A 301 1.47 12.30 -1.46
N LEU A 302 0.28 12.74 -1.06
CA LEU A 302 0.08 13.94 -0.26
C LEU A 302 0.99 13.92 0.97
N ALA A 303 1.76 15.00 1.15
CA ALA A 303 2.72 15.11 2.24
C ALA A 303 2.07 14.88 3.62
N TRP A 304 2.89 14.33 4.51
CA TRP A 304 2.63 14.29 5.94
C TRP A 304 2.82 15.71 6.48
N ASN A 305 1.75 16.34 6.93
CA ASN A 305 1.84 17.72 7.43
C ASN A 305 2.42 17.80 8.85
N GLU A 306 2.88 16.66 9.42
CA GLU A 306 3.54 16.59 10.72
C GLU A 306 4.97 16.05 10.60
N SER A 307 5.89 16.66 11.33
CA SER A 307 7.30 16.30 11.35
C SER A 307 7.53 14.91 11.98
N PRO A 308 8.32 14.01 11.35
CA PRO A 308 8.56 12.63 11.82
C PRO A 308 9.08 12.51 13.27
N SER A 309 9.69 13.58 13.79
CA SER A 309 10.28 13.62 15.14
C SER A 309 9.27 13.60 16.28
N LYS A 310 8.02 14.05 16.07
CA LYS A 310 6.96 13.93 17.09
C LYS A 310 6.40 12.51 17.19
N LEU A 311 6.47 11.74 16.12
CA LEU A 311 5.82 10.43 15.97
C LEU A 311 6.64 9.25 16.50
N ASN A 312 7.97 9.32 16.44
CA ASN A 312 8.81 8.32 17.10
C ASN A 312 8.65 8.31 18.63
N ARG A 313 8.14 9.40 19.23
CA ARG A 313 7.77 9.45 20.65
C ARG A 313 6.49 8.68 20.97
N GLU A 314 5.57 8.58 20.03
CA GLU A 314 4.27 7.89 20.21
C GLU A 314 4.31 6.42 19.78
N ARG A 315 5.19 6.06 18.84
CA ARG A 315 5.45 4.64 18.51
C ARG A 315 6.18 3.90 19.64
N SER A 316 7.05 4.57 20.39
CA SER A 316 7.79 3.96 21.50
C SER A 316 6.93 3.79 22.77
N SER A 317 5.74 4.41 22.84
CA SER A 317 4.85 4.39 24.01
C SER A 317 3.71 3.37 23.96
N ARG A 318 3.64 2.53 22.92
CA ARG A 318 2.72 1.38 22.79
C ARG A 318 3.61 0.14 22.49
N ILE A 319 3.87 -0.86 23.35
CA ILE A 319 3.06 -1.87 24.08
C ILE A 319 4.09 -2.73 24.89
N PRO A 320 3.80 -3.37 26.07
CA PRO A 320 2.62 -4.21 26.26
C PRO A 320 1.73 -4.01 27.48
N ILE A 321 0.44 -4.22 27.17
CA ILE A 321 -0.63 -4.61 28.08
C ILE A 321 -0.16 -5.83 28.88
N LYS A 322 -0.04 -5.66 30.19
CA LYS A 322 0.08 -6.76 31.15
C LYS A 322 -1.21 -7.57 31.11
N ILE A 323 -1.18 -8.76 30.51
CA ILE A 323 -2.22 -9.75 30.74
C ILE A 323 -2.04 -10.26 32.18
N GLU A 324 -2.88 -9.76 33.08
CA GLU A 324 -2.89 -10.16 34.48
C GLU A 324 -3.60 -11.51 34.61
N ILE A 325 -2.82 -12.60 34.55
CA ILE A 325 -3.33 -13.93 34.87
C ILE A 325 -3.59 -13.97 36.38
N LYS A 326 -4.86 -13.86 36.78
CA LYS A 326 -5.30 -14.10 38.17
C LYS A 326 -4.98 -15.55 38.54
N LYS A 327 -3.88 -15.77 39.25
CA LYS A 327 -3.65 -17.00 40.02
C LYS A 327 -4.37 -16.88 41.35
N SER A 328 -5.41 -17.68 41.55
CA SER A 328 -6.01 -17.92 42.85
C SER A 328 -4.97 -18.61 43.75
N THR A 329 -4.64 -17.98 44.88
CA THR A 329 -3.84 -18.60 45.95
C THR A 329 -4.76 -19.24 46.99
N PRO A 330 -4.43 -20.44 47.51
CA PRO A 330 -5.10 -20.99 48.68
C PRO A 330 -4.64 -20.26 49.96
N SER A 331 -5.55 -20.27 50.92
CA SER A 331 -5.44 -19.70 52.27
C SER A 331 -4.19 -20.12 53.07
N ARG A 332 -3.80 -19.17 53.95
CA ARG A 332 -2.76 -19.17 55.00
C ARG A 332 -2.73 -20.43 55.86
N ASP A 333 -1.53 -20.93 56.16
CA ASP A 333 -1.00 -21.00 57.54
C ASP A 333 0.52 -21.27 57.55
N GLY A 334 1.21 -20.86 58.64
CA GLY A 334 2.52 -21.44 59.00
C GLY A 334 3.76 -20.55 58.92
N ARG A 335 4.14 -19.99 60.08
CA ARG A 335 5.38 -19.29 60.45
C ARG A 335 6.69 -19.92 59.91
N LYS A 336 7.69 -19.09 59.56
CA LYS A 336 9.03 -19.02 60.20
C LYS A 336 9.97 -17.99 59.56
N GLN A 337 11.02 -17.69 60.31
CA GLN A 337 11.89 -16.50 60.35
C GLN A 337 13.01 -16.39 59.29
N VAL A 338 13.38 -15.13 59.00
CA VAL A 338 14.74 -14.51 58.93
C VAL A 338 15.77 -15.05 57.90
N LYS A 339 16.15 -14.21 56.92
CA LYS A 339 17.47 -13.51 56.78
C LYS A 339 17.57 -12.76 55.44
N LYS A 340 18.16 -11.55 55.47
CA LYS A 340 18.67 -10.83 54.30
C LYS A 340 20.07 -11.34 53.98
N SER A 341 20.37 -11.61 52.71
CA SER A 341 21.73 -11.57 52.17
C SER A 341 21.73 -11.10 50.72
N THR A 342 22.50 -10.06 50.47
CA THR A 342 22.91 -9.57 49.15
C THR A 342 24.12 -10.36 48.66
N SER A 343 24.11 -10.81 47.41
CA SER A 343 25.34 -11.05 46.65
C SER A 343 25.08 -10.95 45.14
N GLN A 344 25.88 -10.12 44.48
CA GLN A 344 26.06 -10.08 43.04
C GLN A 344 26.80 -11.33 42.54
N GLY A 345 26.49 -11.78 41.32
CA GLY A 345 27.26 -12.80 40.62
C GLY A 345 26.63 -13.13 39.27
N TRP A 346 27.36 -12.82 38.19
CA TRP A 346 27.03 -13.12 36.80
C TRP A 346 27.36 -14.57 36.46
N LEU A 347 26.57 -15.23 35.59
CA LEU A 347 27.02 -16.38 34.77
C LEU A 347 26.13 -16.55 33.50
N VAL A 348 26.85 -16.51 32.37
CA VAL A 348 26.66 -16.94 30.98
C VAL A 348 25.46 -17.87 30.64
N PRO A 349 24.75 -17.66 29.51
CA PRO A 349 23.79 -18.64 29.00
C PRO A 349 24.46 -19.66 28.05
N GLY A 350 24.44 -20.93 28.47
CA GLY A 350 24.72 -22.09 27.63
C GLY A 350 23.42 -22.76 27.14
N LEU A 351 23.52 -23.30 25.92
CA LEU A 351 22.55 -24.11 25.16
C LEU A 351 21.59 -24.96 26.00
N PHE A 352 20.31 -24.97 25.60
CA PHE A 352 19.44 -26.14 25.75
C PHE A 352 18.73 -26.46 24.43
N ILE A 353 19.16 -27.58 23.84
CA ILE A 353 18.43 -28.37 22.85
C ILE A 353 17.37 -29.16 23.62
N LEU A 354 16.15 -29.24 23.11
CA LEU A 354 15.20 -30.28 23.51
C LEU A 354 14.33 -30.69 22.32
N ALA A 355 14.59 -31.92 21.87
CA ALA A 355 13.77 -32.71 20.97
C ALA A 355 12.86 -33.64 21.80
N CYS A 356 11.62 -33.82 21.35
CA CYS A 356 10.71 -34.97 21.58
C CYS A 356 9.35 -34.60 20.96
N SER A 357 8.59 -35.46 20.28
CA SER A 357 8.71 -36.87 19.94
C SER A 357 7.72 -37.17 18.80
N LEU A 358 8.08 -38.09 17.91
CA LEU A 358 7.29 -38.66 16.82
C LEU A 358 6.72 -40.02 17.26
N CYS A 359 5.47 -40.30 16.88
CA CYS A 359 4.92 -41.63 16.56
C CYS A 359 3.94 -41.40 15.40
N SER A 360 4.23 -41.78 14.14
CA SER A 360 4.17 -43.13 13.52
C SER A 360 2.79 -43.79 13.69
N LEU A 361 2.10 -44.35 12.68
CA LEU A 361 2.48 -44.79 11.33
C LEU A 361 1.24 -44.95 10.42
N VAL A 362 1.49 -44.85 9.12
CA VAL A 362 0.67 -45.09 7.91
C VAL A 362 0.43 -46.60 7.67
N VAL A 363 -0.67 -47.01 6.99
CA VAL A 363 -0.66 -47.91 5.80
C VAL A 363 -1.94 -47.72 4.96
N TYR A 364 -1.73 -47.46 3.67
CA TYR A 364 -2.69 -47.40 2.57
C TYR A 364 -2.72 -48.76 1.83
N LEU A 365 -3.88 -49.14 1.30
CA LEU A 365 -4.16 -50.37 0.55
C LEU A 365 -3.43 -50.46 -0.79
N GLY A 366 -3.07 -51.67 -1.22
CA GLY A 366 -3.06 -52.00 -2.66
C GLY A 366 -2.04 -53.02 -3.18
N ARG A 367 -2.47 -54.29 -3.19
CA ARG A 367 -2.09 -55.43 -4.07
C ARG A 367 -0.69 -56.03 -4.02
#